data_AF-A0A060D015-F1
#
_entry.id   AF-A0A060D015-F1
#
_cell.length_a   1.000
_cell.length_b   1.000
_cell.length_c   1.000
_cell.angle_alpha   90.00
_cell.angle_beta   90.00
_cell.angle_gamma   90.00
#
_symmetry.space_group_name_H-M   'P 1'
#
loop_
_entity.id
_entity.type
_entity.pdbx_description
1 polymer ?
#
loop_
_entity_poly.entity_id
_entity_poly.type
_entity_poly.pdbx_seq_one_letter_code
_entity_poly.pdbx_strand_id
1 'polypeptide(L)'
;MKRVKLHNIKEDTLTSCNAKVDGSQYLNSGWNLSEEFPQEYREKIFECVEEEKHKQALNLINKEDTKDKEELAKKIKEIKEKAKVLRQKFMAFEMKEHSKEFPNKKQLQTMLENAFDNGAESFIDDWHERFGGISRENTYKALGIKEYSDEGKILAFGERSYIRQYKKDFEESTYDTRQTLSAMANMSGENDYKITWLKPKYQLHSSNNIKPLMSNTELLNMIELTNIKKEYVMGCNMEIDGSKYSIHKDWGFFGKAKVPETWKNKIWECIKNKVKSYDNTTAGIAIVWKKNTYSISHH
;
A
#
# COMPACT_ATOMS: atom_id res chain seq x y z
N MET A 1 -4.16 0.19 -25.06
CA MET A 1 -4.98 1.36 -24.72
C MET A 1 -5.27 1.36 -23.22
N LYS A 2 -5.06 2.47 -22.50
CA LYS A 2 -5.45 2.56 -21.08
C LYS A 2 -6.99 2.64 -21.01
N ARG A 3 -7.63 1.64 -20.41
CA ARG A 3 -9.11 1.49 -20.33
C ARG A 3 -9.69 1.91 -18.98
N VAL A 4 -8.83 2.43 -18.12
CA VAL A 4 -9.15 2.86 -16.76
C VAL A 4 -8.42 4.16 -16.45
N LYS A 5 -9.04 5.06 -15.72
CA LYS A 5 -8.34 6.12 -14.99
C LYS A 5 -8.38 5.78 -13.52
N LEU A 6 -7.24 5.94 -12.86
CA LEU A 6 -7.08 5.65 -11.45
C LEU A 6 -6.95 6.96 -10.70
N HIS A 7 -7.72 7.09 -9.62
CA HIS A 7 -7.57 8.14 -8.62
C HIS A 7 -7.20 7.48 -7.31
N ASN A 8 -6.06 7.87 -6.71
CA ASN A 8 -5.54 7.33 -5.44
C ASN A 8 -5.37 5.80 -5.38
N ILE A 9 -5.26 5.12 -6.53
CA ILE A 9 -4.91 3.70 -6.66
C ILE A 9 -3.60 3.60 -7.43
N LYS A 10 -2.63 2.85 -6.91
CA LYS A 10 -1.38 2.55 -7.62
C LYS A 10 -1.66 1.58 -8.77
N GLU A 11 -1.01 1.79 -9.91
CA GLU A 11 -1.17 0.95 -11.09
C GLU A 11 -0.80 -0.52 -10.82
N ASP A 12 0.21 -0.76 -9.97
CA ASP A 12 0.62 -2.11 -9.56
C ASP A 12 -0.47 -2.83 -8.76
N THR A 13 -1.24 -2.12 -7.93
CA THR A 13 -2.35 -2.70 -7.16
C THR A 13 -3.45 -3.17 -8.10
N LEU A 14 -3.81 -2.34 -9.09
CA LEU A 14 -4.77 -2.74 -10.11
C LEU A 14 -4.26 -3.92 -10.94
N THR A 15 -3.00 -3.88 -11.36
CA THR A 15 -2.39 -4.93 -12.17
C THR A 15 -2.39 -6.26 -11.43
N SER A 16 -2.04 -6.25 -10.14
CA SER A 16 -2.12 -7.44 -9.28
C SER A 16 -3.54 -7.97 -9.17
N CYS A 17 -4.52 -7.10 -8.91
CA CYS A 17 -5.93 -7.50 -8.84
C CYS A 17 -6.46 -8.05 -10.15
N ASN A 18 -6.09 -7.45 -11.27
CA ASN A 18 -6.43 -7.94 -12.61
C ASN A 18 -5.84 -9.33 -12.91
N ALA A 19 -4.69 -9.66 -12.32
CA ALA A 19 -4.10 -10.99 -12.44
C ALA A 19 -4.75 -12.01 -11.50
N LYS A 20 -5.30 -11.58 -10.35
CA LYS A 20 -5.99 -12.45 -9.37
C LYS A 20 -7.44 -12.75 -9.77
N VAL A 21 -8.14 -11.77 -10.34
CA VAL A 21 -9.51 -11.94 -10.84
C VAL A 21 -9.42 -12.70 -12.16
N ASP A 22 -9.96 -13.91 -12.18
CA ASP A 22 -10.03 -14.73 -13.38
C ASP A 22 -10.94 -14.09 -14.43
N GLY A 23 -10.34 -13.28 -15.30
CA GLY A 23 -11.06 -12.58 -16.36
C GLY A 23 -11.75 -13.53 -17.34
N SER A 24 -11.35 -14.79 -17.44
CA SER A 24 -11.97 -15.75 -18.36
C SER A 24 -13.40 -16.13 -17.97
N GLN A 25 -13.77 -15.96 -16.69
CA GLN A 25 -15.13 -16.19 -16.19
C GLN A 25 -16.12 -15.10 -16.60
N TYR A 26 -15.61 -13.89 -16.91
CA TYR A 26 -16.44 -12.72 -17.19
C TYR A 26 -16.30 -12.26 -18.64
N LEU A 27 -15.12 -12.46 -19.23
CA LEU A 27 -14.77 -12.10 -20.59
C LEU A 27 -14.79 -13.38 -21.44
N ASN A 28 -16.00 -13.94 -21.60
CA ASN A 28 -16.24 -15.14 -22.41
C ASN A 28 -15.73 -14.97 -23.85
N SER A 29 -15.63 -16.06 -24.61
CA SER A 29 -15.10 -16.14 -25.99
C SER A 29 -15.80 -15.27 -27.06
N GLY A 30 -16.75 -14.42 -26.68
CA GLY A 30 -17.36 -13.39 -27.52
C GLY A 30 -17.17 -11.95 -27.03
N TRP A 31 -16.66 -11.72 -25.81
CA TRP A 31 -16.40 -10.38 -25.32
C TRP A 31 -15.26 -9.77 -26.13
N ASN A 32 -15.50 -8.57 -26.66
CA ASN A 32 -14.56 -7.90 -27.54
C ASN A 32 -14.11 -6.56 -26.96
N LEU A 33 -12.95 -6.09 -27.42
CA LEU A 33 -12.35 -4.84 -26.97
C LEU A 33 -13.18 -3.60 -27.35
N SER A 34 -14.29 -3.73 -28.07
CA SER A 34 -15.19 -2.62 -28.41
C SER A 34 -16.35 -2.47 -27.44
N GLU A 35 -16.49 -3.39 -26.49
CA GLU A 35 -17.52 -3.38 -25.46
C GLU A 35 -16.98 -2.84 -24.13
N GLU A 36 -17.88 -2.33 -23.29
CA GLU A 36 -17.54 -2.02 -21.90
C GLU A 36 -17.21 -3.31 -21.14
N PHE A 37 -16.42 -3.19 -20.08
CA PHE A 37 -16.20 -4.33 -19.19
C PHE A 37 -17.51 -4.72 -18.50
N PRO A 38 -17.82 -6.03 -18.38
CA PRO A 38 -18.99 -6.49 -17.64
C PRO A 38 -19.03 -5.89 -16.24
N GLN A 39 -20.22 -5.56 -15.75
CA GLN A 39 -20.38 -4.97 -14.40
C GLN A 39 -19.78 -5.89 -13.32
N GLU A 40 -20.08 -7.18 -13.36
CA GLU A 40 -19.56 -8.18 -12.42
C GLU A 40 -18.03 -8.22 -12.41
N TYR A 41 -17.38 -8.13 -13.58
CA TYR A 41 -15.93 -8.04 -13.67
C TYR A 41 -15.39 -6.78 -13.00
N ARG A 42 -16.04 -5.63 -13.24
CA ARG A 42 -15.66 -4.35 -12.63
C ARG A 42 -15.80 -4.40 -11.11
N GLU A 43 -16.87 -5.00 -10.61
CA GLU A 43 -17.12 -5.21 -9.17
C GLU A 43 -16.07 -6.11 -8.55
N LYS A 44 -15.70 -7.24 -9.17
CA LYS A 44 -14.63 -8.12 -8.66
C LYS A 44 -13.25 -7.47 -8.63
N ILE A 45 -12.93 -6.67 -9.63
CA ILE A 45 -11.69 -5.88 -9.61
C ILE A 45 -11.73 -4.86 -8.47
N PHE A 46 -12.87 -4.20 -8.24
CA PHE A 46 -13.02 -3.23 -7.17
C PHE A 46 -12.92 -3.88 -5.78
N GLU A 47 -13.61 -5.00 -5.54
CA GLU A 47 -13.51 -5.80 -4.31
C GLU A 47 -12.05 -6.17 -3.99
N CYS A 48 -11.29 -6.66 -4.98
CA CYS A 48 -9.89 -6.96 -4.78
C CYS A 48 -9.06 -5.72 -4.39
N VAL A 49 -9.32 -4.57 -5.01
CA VAL A 49 -8.60 -3.33 -4.72
C VAL A 49 -8.92 -2.85 -3.29
N GLU A 50 -10.17 -2.94 -2.85
CA GLU A 50 -10.58 -2.68 -1.46
C GLU A 50 -9.82 -3.57 -0.48
N GLU A 51 -9.77 -4.88 -0.73
CA GLU A 51 -9.04 -5.80 0.13
C GLU A 51 -7.54 -5.48 0.21
N GLU A 52 -6.90 -5.19 -0.92
CA GLU A 52 -5.47 -4.86 -0.95
C GLU A 52 -5.18 -3.54 -0.24
N LYS A 53 -6.06 -2.55 -0.36
CA LYS A 53 -5.96 -1.28 0.35
C LYS A 53 -6.12 -1.48 1.85
N HIS A 54 -7.10 -2.25 2.27
CA HIS A 54 -7.31 -2.60 3.67
C HIS A 54 -6.09 -3.32 4.26
N LYS A 55 -5.54 -4.32 3.55
CA LYS A 55 -4.30 -5.01 3.95
C LYS A 55 -3.11 -4.06 4.05
N GLN A 56 -2.97 -3.11 3.12
CA GLN A 56 -1.91 -2.10 3.18
C GLN A 56 -2.03 -1.21 4.42
N ALA A 57 -3.24 -0.74 4.73
CA ALA A 57 -3.50 0.09 5.90
C ALA A 57 -3.21 -0.67 7.21
N LEU A 58 -3.70 -1.90 7.33
CA LEU A 58 -3.38 -2.78 8.48
C LEU A 58 -1.88 -3.01 8.65
N ASN A 59 -1.14 -3.21 7.56
CA ASN A 59 0.30 -3.37 7.62
C ASN A 59 1.03 -2.11 8.10
N LEU A 60 0.52 -0.92 7.77
CA LEU A 60 1.06 0.34 8.27
C LEU A 60 0.79 0.50 9.77
N ILE A 61 -0.44 0.19 10.22
CA ILE A 61 -0.81 0.21 11.65
C ILE A 61 0.12 -0.71 12.45
N ASN A 62 0.29 -1.96 12.00
CA ASN A 62 1.15 -2.94 12.68
C ASN A 62 2.61 -2.50 12.77
N LYS A 63 3.12 -1.81 11.75
CA LYS A 63 4.48 -1.26 11.75
C LYS A 63 4.63 -0.14 12.77
N GLU A 64 3.68 0.79 12.82
CA GLU A 64 3.72 1.89 13.77
C GLU A 64 3.58 1.37 15.21
N ASP A 65 2.66 0.42 15.45
CA ASP A 65 2.50 -0.24 16.76
C ASP A 65 3.79 -0.96 17.22
N THR A 66 4.53 -1.56 16.29
CA THR A 66 5.80 -2.23 16.62
C THR A 66 6.85 -1.20 17.01
N LYS A 67 6.99 -0.13 16.22
CA LYS A 67 7.91 0.97 16.49
C LYS A 67 7.61 1.66 17.82
N ASP A 68 6.34 1.94 18.10
CA ASP A 68 5.87 2.53 19.35
C ASP A 68 6.24 1.67 20.56
N LYS A 69 6.05 0.35 20.46
CA LYS A 69 6.43 -0.61 21.52
C LYS A 69 7.93 -0.61 21.77
N GLU A 70 8.75 -0.57 20.72
CA GLU A 70 10.20 -0.52 20.83
C GLU A 70 10.70 0.78 21.48
N GLU A 71 10.15 1.93 21.05
CA GLU A 71 10.47 3.24 21.62
C GLU A 71 10.09 3.32 23.10
N LEU A 72 8.87 2.89 23.44
CA LEU A 72 8.38 2.83 24.81
C LEU A 72 9.27 1.93 25.68
N ALA A 73 9.62 0.73 25.19
CA ALA A 73 10.48 -0.20 25.91
C ALA A 73 11.88 0.38 26.15
N LYS A 74 12.46 1.04 25.14
CA LYS A 74 13.77 1.71 25.26
C LYS A 74 13.73 2.80 26.32
N LYS A 75 12.72 3.68 26.28
CA LYS A 75 12.63 4.79 27.23
C LYS A 75 12.40 4.30 28.67
N ILE A 76 11.55 3.28 28.85
CA ILE A 76 11.36 2.66 30.18
C ILE A 76 12.67 2.09 30.73
N LYS A 77 13.47 1.43 29.88
CA LYS A 77 14.78 0.90 30.29
C LYS A 77 15.72 2.03 30.72
N GLU A 78 15.77 3.14 29.99
CA GLU A 78 16.55 4.32 30.36
C GLU A 78 16.12 4.90 31.71
N ILE A 79 14.81 5.04 31.94
CA ILE A 79 14.25 5.53 33.21
C ILE A 79 14.68 4.63 34.37
N LYS A 80 14.61 3.31 34.21
CA LYS A 80 15.02 2.33 35.24
C LYS A 80 16.49 2.42 35.60
N GLU A 81 17.37 2.53 34.60
CA GLU A 81 18.81 2.67 34.86
C GLU A 81 19.13 4.00 35.55
N LYS A 82 18.49 5.09 35.12
CA LYS A 82 18.60 6.39 35.79
C LYS A 82 18.12 6.33 37.23
N ALA A 83 16.98 5.68 37.50
CA ALA A 83 16.44 5.53 38.84
C ALA A 83 17.39 4.76 39.76
N LYS A 84 18.03 3.69 39.27
CA LYS A 84 19.02 2.92 40.02
C LYS A 84 20.22 3.77 40.44
N VAL A 85 20.80 4.53 39.51
CA VAL A 85 21.95 5.42 39.79
C VAL A 85 21.53 6.55 40.73
N LEU A 86 20.36 7.13 40.49
CA LEU A 86 19.85 8.24 41.28
C LEU A 86 19.55 7.82 42.72
N ARG A 87 18.98 6.63 42.93
CA ARG A 87 18.73 6.06 44.27
C ARG A 87 20.02 6.02 45.08
N GLN A 88 21.11 5.52 44.50
CA GLN A 88 22.41 5.44 45.19
C GLN A 88 22.92 6.82 45.60
N LYS A 89 22.83 7.82 44.70
CA LYS A 89 23.25 9.19 44.98
C LYS A 89 22.39 9.84 46.06
N PHE A 90 21.07 9.71 45.95
CA PHE A 90 20.10 10.24 46.92
C PHE A 90 20.33 9.64 48.30
N MET A 91 20.40 8.31 48.41
CA MET A 91 20.65 7.63 49.68
C MET A 91 21.96 8.06 50.33
N ALA A 92 23.05 8.14 49.54
CA ALA A 92 24.35 8.56 50.07
C ALA A 92 24.36 10.01 50.56
N PHE A 93 23.67 10.89 49.83
CA PHE A 93 23.55 12.30 50.15
C PHE A 93 22.74 12.53 51.44
N GLU A 94 21.51 12.04 51.48
CA GLU A 94 20.58 12.25 52.61
C GLU A 94 21.07 11.57 53.89
N MET A 95 21.66 10.37 53.79
CA MET A 95 22.29 9.71 54.95
C MET A 95 23.46 10.54 55.50
N LYS A 96 24.23 11.22 54.63
CA LYS A 96 25.35 12.05 55.07
C LYS A 96 24.86 13.31 55.80
N GLU A 97 23.87 13.99 55.24
CA GLU A 97 23.32 15.22 55.82
C GLU A 97 22.63 14.93 57.16
N HIS A 98 21.80 13.89 57.25
CA HIS A 98 20.91 13.69 58.41
C HIS A 98 21.33 12.61 59.41
N SER A 99 22.41 11.86 59.18
CA SER A 99 22.82 10.78 60.10
C SER A 99 23.20 11.22 61.51
N LYS A 100 23.51 12.51 61.71
CA LYS A 100 23.81 13.08 63.04
C LYS A 100 22.55 13.47 63.81
N GLU A 101 21.51 13.87 63.09
CA GLU A 101 20.20 14.27 63.66
C GLU A 101 19.30 13.06 63.91
N PHE A 102 19.56 11.93 63.23
CA PHE A 102 18.76 10.71 63.33
C PHE A 102 19.50 9.58 64.09
N PRO A 103 19.11 9.25 65.34
CA PRO A 103 19.82 8.27 66.17
C PRO A 103 19.85 6.84 65.60
N ASN A 104 18.83 6.47 64.83
CA ASN A 104 18.69 5.14 64.24
C ASN A 104 18.92 5.16 62.73
N LYS A 105 20.15 4.84 62.31
CA LYS A 105 20.54 4.81 60.89
C LYS A 105 19.72 3.82 60.04
N LYS A 106 19.29 2.69 60.62
CA LYS A 106 18.51 1.69 59.88
C LYS A 106 17.10 2.20 59.59
N GLN A 107 16.48 2.90 60.54
CA GLN A 107 15.19 3.55 60.33
C GLN A 107 15.29 4.68 59.29
N LEU A 108 16.32 5.53 59.39
CA LEU A 108 16.57 6.58 58.38
C LEU A 108 16.70 5.99 56.98
N GLN A 109 17.50 4.93 56.82
CA GLN A 109 17.65 4.26 55.54
C GLN A 109 16.32 3.77 54.97
N THR A 110 15.49 3.09 55.77
CA THR A 110 14.18 2.59 55.32
C THR A 110 13.23 3.74 54.96
N MET A 111 13.27 4.86 55.69
CA MET A 111 12.47 6.04 55.38
C MET A 111 12.87 6.67 54.04
N LEU A 112 14.18 6.81 53.79
CA LEU A 112 14.70 7.35 52.54
C LEU A 112 14.43 6.42 51.35
N GLU A 113 14.54 5.10 51.54
CA GLU A 113 14.17 4.11 50.52
C GLU A 113 12.69 4.23 50.13
N ASN A 114 11.81 4.32 51.14
CA ASN A 114 10.38 4.51 50.92
C ASN A 114 10.06 5.86 50.27
N ALA A 115 10.74 6.94 50.68
CA ALA A 115 10.57 8.25 50.07
C ALA A 115 10.96 8.20 48.59
N PHE A 116 12.12 7.64 48.26
CA PHE A 116 12.57 7.51 46.88
C PHE A 116 11.61 6.68 46.02
N ASP A 117 11.14 5.53 46.54
CA ASP A 117 10.27 4.62 45.79
C ASP A 117 8.88 5.22 45.52
N ASN A 118 8.41 6.14 46.35
CA ASN A 118 7.09 6.79 46.24
C ASN A 118 7.13 8.24 45.73
N GLY A 119 8.32 8.82 45.53
CA GLY A 119 8.50 10.25 45.28
C GLY A 119 9.00 10.97 46.51
N ALA A 120 10.22 11.50 46.43
CA ALA A 120 10.93 12.11 47.53
C ALA A 120 10.74 13.64 47.59
N GLU A 121 10.05 14.27 46.64
CA GLU A 121 9.92 15.73 46.60
C GLU A 121 9.25 16.29 47.86
N SER A 122 8.07 15.77 48.22
CA SER A 122 7.40 16.21 49.46
C SER A 122 8.17 15.80 50.71
N PHE A 123 8.85 14.65 50.67
CA PHE A 123 9.70 14.21 51.76
C PHE A 123 10.84 15.21 51.99
N ILE A 124 11.56 15.62 50.93
CA ILE A 124 12.65 16.58 50.99
C ILE A 124 12.16 17.92 51.55
N ASP A 125 11.01 18.41 51.09
CA ASP A 125 10.44 19.68 51.56
C ASP A 125 10.09 19.60 53.07
N ASP A 126 9.31 18.60 53.49
CA ASP A 126 8.91 18.40 54.89
C ASP A 126 10.12 18.12 55.82
N TRP A 127 11.08 17.35 55.32
CA TRP A 127 12.23 16.91 56.09
C TRP A 127 13.18 18.06 56.40
N HIS A 128 13.47 18.87 55.39
CA HIS A 128 14.37 20.01 55.56
C HIS A 128 13.74 21.13 56.38
N GLU A 129 12.42 21.34 56.30
CA GLU A 129 11.71 22.28 57.18
C GLU A 129 11.83 21.86 58.66
N ARG A 130 11.70 20.56 58.96
CA ARG A 130 11.71 20.05 60.33
C ARG A 130 13.10 20.00 60.97
N PHE A 131 14.13 19.66 60.19
CA PHE A 131 15.47 19.43 60.72
C PHE A 131 16.47 20.55 60.40
N GLY A 132 16.04 21.62 59.72
CA GLY A 132 16.90 22.77 59.39
C GLY A 132 17.94 22.46 58.30
N GLY A 133 17.59 21.55 57.39
CA GLY A 133 18.47 21.07 56.32
C GLY A 133 18.53 21.98 55.09
N ILE A 134 19.22 21.53 54.04
CA ILE A 134 19.34 22.28 52.78
C ILE A 134 18.01 22.30 52.01
N SER A 135 17.69 23.36 51.26
CA SER A 135 16.44 23.38 50.47
C SER A 135 16.39 22.29 49.39
N ARG A 136 15.18 21.93 48.91
CA ARG A 136 14.98 21.05 47.76
C ARG A 136 15.82 21.45 46.55
N GLU A 137 15.86 22.75 46.24
CA GLU A 137 16.67 23.27 45.12
C GLU A 137 18.16 22.95 45.32
N ASN A 138 18.65 23.09 46.55
CA ASN A 138 20.03 22.74 46.89
C ASN A 138 20.28 21.23 46.85
N THR A 139 19.30 20.40 47.22
CA THR A 139 19.39 18.93 47.07
C THR A 139 19.50 18.56 45.59
N TYR A 140 18.68 19.15 44.73
CA TYR A 140 18.73 18.91 43.29
C TYR A 140 20.09 19.34 42.71
N LYS A 141 20.60 20.52 43.12
CA LYS A 141 21.94 20.99 42.74
C LYS A 141 23.03 20.05 43.22
N ALA A 142 22.98 19.58 44.47
CA ALA A 142 23.97 18.67 45.04
C ALA A 142 23.99 17.30 44.32
N LEU A 143 22.82 16.83 43.89
CA LEU A 143 22.68 15.59 43.13
C LEU A 143 22.99 15.77 41.62
N GLY A 144 23.16 17.00 41.16
CA GLY A 144 23.39 17.34 39.74
C GLY A 144 22.15 17.12 38.86
N ILE A 145 20.95 17.28 39.44
CA ILE A 145 19.67 17.07 38.77
C ILE A 145 19.16 18.40 38.21
N LYS A 146 18.70 18.37 36.96
CA LYS A 146 17.97 19.50 36.37
C LYS A 146 16.48 19.33 36.65
N GLU A 147 15.82 20.42 36.99
CA GLU A 147 14.37 20.44 37.12
C GLU A 147 13.71 19.97 35.81
N TYR A 148 12.66 19.16 35.91
CA TYR A 148 11.96 18.53 34.79
C TYR A 148 12.73 17.48 33.96
N SER A 149 13.97 17.13 34.32
CA SER A 149 14.67 15.99 33.69
C SER A 149 14.03 14.64 34.08
N ASP A 150 14.43 13.55 33.40
CA ASP A 150 14.00 12.21 33.81
C ASP A 150 14.34 11.95 35.29
N GLU A 151 15.57 12.30 35.71
CA GLU A 151 16.03 12.19 37.09
C GLU A 151 15.20 13.05 38.04
N GLY A 152 14.86 14.28 37.64
CA GLY A 152 13.99 15.17 38.41
C GLY A 152 12.58 14.58 38.60
N LYS A 153 11.99 14.02 37.53
CA LYS A 153 10.68 13.38 37.58
C LYS A 153 10.70 12.07 38.38
N ILE A 154 11.78 11.30 38.30
CA ILE A 154 11.99 10.11 39.14
C ILE A 154 12.04 10.53 40.61
N LEU A 155 12.81 11.56 40.96
CA LEU A 155 12.91 12.03 42.34
C LEU A 155 11.57 12.58 42.85
N ALA A 156 10.84 13.31 41.99
CA ALA A 156 9.55 13.89 42.33
C ALA A 156 8.47 12.84 42.58
N PHE A 157 8.27 11.91 41.64
CA PHE A 157 7.11 11.02 41.63
C PHE A 157 7.41 9.58 42.03
N GLY A 158 8.69 9.21 42.08
CA GLY A 158 9.14 7.82 42.14
C GLY A 158 9.14 7.14 40.76
N GLU A 159 9.97 6.11 40.61
CA GLU A 159 10.17 5.39 39.35
C GLU A 159 8.85 4.87 38.75
N ARG A 160 8.03 4.20 39.58
CA ARG A 160 6.80 3.54 39.12
C ARG A 160 5.76 4.55 38.63
N SER A 161 5.56 5.63 39.38
CA SER A 161 4.60 6.68 39.02
C SER A 161 5.05 7.41 37.76
N TYR A 162 6.35 7.72 37.65
CA TYR A 162 6.88 8.36 36.45
C TYR A 162 6.72 7.47 35.21
N ILE A 163 7.05 6.18 35.29
CA ILE A 163 6.84 5.23 34.19
C ILE A 163 5.35 5.17 33.80
N ARG A 164 4.43 5.18 34.79
CA ARG A 164 2.99 5.16 34.52
C ARG A 164 2.53 6.41 33.80
N GLN A 165 2.99 7.58 34.23
CA GLN A 165 2.66 8.85 33.57
C GLN A 165 3.23 8.88 32.15
N TYR A 166 4.49 8.49 31.96
CA TYR A 166 5.13 8.43 30.66
C TYR A 166 4.36 7.54 29.67
N LYS A 167 3.91 6.36 30.13
CA LYS A 167 3.09 5.46 29.29
C LYS A 167 1.81 6.13 28.83
N LYS A 168 1.12 6.83 29.73
CA LYS A 168 -0.12 7.54 29.42
C LYS A 168 0.13 8.67 28.41
N ASP A 169 1.13 9.50 28.65
CA ASP A 169 1.48 10.61 27.76
C ASP A 169 1.89 10.09 26.38
N PHE A 170 2.62 8.97 26.33
CA PHE A 170 3.03 8.32 25.08
C PHE A 170 1.83 7.76 24.30
N GLU A 171 0.90 7.08 24.97
CA GLU A 171 -0.35 6.59 24.37
C GLU A 171 -1.21 7.74 23.82
N GLU A 172 -1.33 8.85 24.55
CA GLU A 172 -2.05 10.05 24.08
C GLU A 172 -1.35 10.68 22.87
N SER A 173 -0.02 10.76 22.86
CA SER A 173 0.74 11.34 21.75
C SER A 173 0.68 10.53 20.45
N THR A 174 0.43 9.22 20.55
CA THR A 174 0.34 8.30 19.41
C THR A 174 -1.10 8.06 18.94
N TYR A 175 -2.09 8.55 19.71
CA TYR A 175 -3.51 8.31 19.48
C TYR A 175 -3.99 8.83 18.12
N ASP A 176 -3.68 10.10 17.79
CA ASP A 176 -4.17 10.74 16.55
C ASP A 176 -3.64 10.04 15.30
N THR A 177 -2.38 9.60 15.32
CA THR A 177 -1.76 8.83 14.23
C THR A 177 -2.48 7.50 14.05
N ARG A 178 -2.76 6.77 15.14
CA ARG A 178 -3.51 5.50 15.08
C ARG A 178 -4.93 5.68 14.59
N GLN A 179 -5.65 6.69 15.09
CA GLN A 179 -6.99 7.01 14.62
C GLN A 179 -7.01 7.34 13.12
N THR A 180 -6.04 8.12 12.65
CA THR A 180 -5.92 8.44 11.22
C THR A 180 -5.68 7.19 10.39
N LEU A 181 -4.77 6.31 10.81
CA LEU A 181 -4.48 5.07 10.10
C LEU A 181 -5.65 4.07 10.15
N SER A 182 -6.35 3.98 11.29
CA SER A 182 -7.56 3.16 11.43
C SER A 182 -8.71 3.69 10.59
N ALA A 183 -8.88 5.01 10.49
CA ALA A 183 -9.82 5.62 9.56
C ALA A 183 -9.46 5.26 8.11
N MET A 184 -8.19 5.36 7.71
CA MET A 184 -7.74 4.90 6.39
C MET A 184 -7.99 3.42 6.12
N ALA A 185 -7.90 2.56 7.14
CA ALA A 185 -8.23 1.13 7.00
C ALA A 185 -9.73 0.88 6.86
N ASN A 186 -10.56 1.72 7.48
CA ASN A 186 -12.01 1.56 7.53
C ASN A 186 -12.78 2.39 6.48
N MET A 187 -12.09 3.26 5.76
CA MET A 187 -12.67 3.98 4.63
C MET A 187 -12.82 3.03 3.43
N SER A 188 -13.96 2.35 3.39
CA SER A 188 -14.54 1.85 2.14
C SER A 188 -15.44 2.95 1.55
N GLY A 189 -15.22 3.32 0.30
CA GLY A 189 -16.08 4.29 -0.37
C GLY A 189 -15.46 5.03 -1.55
N GLU A 190 -16.27 5.24 -2.58
CA GLU A 190 -15.95 5.87 -3.88
C GLU A 190 -15.31 7.27 -3.82
N ASN A 191 -15.21 7.89 -2.65
CA ASN A 191 -14.72 9.26 -2.48
C ASN A 191 -13.20 9.37 -2.31
N ASP A 192 -12.53 8.35 -1.75
CA ASP A 192 -11.09 8.41 -1.49
C ASP A 192 -10.25 7.84 -2.61
N TYR A 193 -10.81 6.92 -3.41
CA TYR A 193 -10.15 6.36 -4.56
C TYR A 193 -11.17 5.83 -5.58
N LYS A 194 -10.82 5.90 -6.87
CA LYS A 194 -11.78 5.65 -7.95
C LYS A 194 -11.13 4.95 -9.13
N ILE A 195 -11.77 3.88 -9.61
CA ILE A 195 -11.51 3.29 -10.93
C ILE A 195 -12.56 3.83 -11.89
N THR A 196 -12.17 4.78 -12.74
CA THR A 196 -13.05 5.23 -13.82
C THR A 196 -12.82 4.36 -15.03
N TRP A 197 -13.77 3.48 -15.31
CA TRP A 197 -13.78 2.64 -16.51
C TRP A 197 -14.05 3.52 -17.73
N LEU A 198 -13.08 3.59 -18.63
CA LEU A 198 -13.19 4.40 -19.84
C LEU A 198 -13.97 3.62 -20.90
N LYS A 199 -14.91 4.33 -21.55
CA LYS A 199 -15.58 3.78 -22.73
C LYS A 199 -14.56 3.40 -23.80
N PRO A 200 -14.77 2.29 -24.51
CA PRO A 200 -13.98 1.96 -25.68
C PRO A 200 -14.00 3.15 -26.66
N LYS A 201 -12.81 3.57 -27.12
CA LYS A 201 -12.69 4.61 -28.16
C LYS A 201 -13.22 4.14 -29.52
N TYR A 202 -13.40 2.82 -29.66
CA TYR A 202 -13.92 2.16 -30.86
C TYR A 202 -15.16 1.38 -30.45
N GLN A 203 -16.34 1.85 -30.83
CA GLN A 203 -17.54 1.00 -30.86
C GLN A 203 -17.54 0.29 -32.21
N LEU A 204 -17.41 -1.04 -32.22
CA LEU A 204 -17.68 -1.81 -33.43
C LEU A 204 -19.20 -1.81 -33.61
N HIS A 205 -19.68 -1.55 -34.83
CA HIS A 205 -21.10 -1.74 -35.11
C HIS A 205 -21.46 -3.21 -34.87
N SER A 206 -22.43 -3.47 -33.99
CA SER A 206 -22.89 -4.82 -33.68
C SER A 206 -23.46 -5.47 -34.95
N SER A 207 -22.65 -6.26 -35.64
CA SER A 207 -23.12 -7.11 -36.71
C SER A 207 -23.15 -8.54 -36.18
N ASN A 208 -24.31 -8.95 -35.67
CA ASN A 208 -24.55 -10.26 -35.05
C ASN A 208 -24.31 -11.47 -35.99
N ASN A 209 -23.78 -11.26 -37.22
CA ASN A 209 -23.62 -12.27 -38.26
C ASN A 209 -22.24 -12.26 -38.96
N ILE A 210 -21.24 -11.52 -38.47
CA ILE A 210 -19.89 -11.52 -39.08
C ILE A 210 -19.07 -12.71 -38.56
N LYS A 211 -18.66 -13.61 -39.46
CA LYS A 211 -17.71 -14.69 -39.16
C LYS A 211 -16.32 -14.31 -39.68
N PRO A 212 -15.37 -13.94 -38.81
CA PRO A 212 -14.02 -13.61 -39.26
C PRO A 212 -13.35 -14.81 -39.92
N LEU A 213 -12.41 -14.58 -40.83
CA LEU A 213 -11.74 -15.65 -41.59
C LEU A 213 -10.86 -16.52 -40.67
N MET A 214 -10.33 -15.92 -39.61
CA MET A 214 -9.47 -16.54 -38.60
C MET A 214 -9.58 -15.76 -37.29
N SER A 215 -9.15 -16.34 -36.18
CA SER A 215 -9.12 -15.67 -34.88
C SER A 215 -8.10 -14.51 -34.88
N ASN A 216 -8.29 -13.54 -33.98
CA ASN A 216 -7.37 -12.42 -33.84
C ASN A 216 -5.93 -12.85 -33.51
N THR A 217 -5.78 -13.92 -32.72
CA THR A 217 -4.48 -14.51 -32.38
C THR A 217 -3.80 -15.07 -33.62
N GLU A 218 -4.57 -15.78 -34.45
CA GLU A 218 -4.12 -16.37 -35.71
C GLU A 218 -3.60 -15.28 -36.65
N LEU A 219 -4.39 -14.24 -36.86
CA LEU A 219 -4.06 -13.11 -37.72
C LEU A 219 -2.81 -12.37 -37.24
N LEU A 220 -2.72 -12.04 -35.95
CA LEU A 220 -1.58 -11.31 -35.39
C LEU A 220 -0.28 -12.12 -35.45
N ASN A 221 -0.36 -13.45 -35.42
CA ASN A 221 0.82 -14.30 -35.57
C ASN A 221 1.34 -14.32 -37.02
N MET A 222 0.46 -14.11 -38.00
CA MET A 222 0.78 -14.14 -39.43
C MET A 222 1.33 -12.82 -40.00
N ILE A 223 1.25 -11.72 -39.24
CA ILE A 223 1.62 -10.40 -39.73
C ILE A 223 2.67 -9.73 -38.86
N GLU A 224 3.46 -8.87 -39.49
CA GLU A 224 4.32 -7.89 -38.83
C GLU A 224 3.76 -6.51 -39.14
N LEU A 225 3.66 -5.68 -38.09
CA LEU A 225 3.04 -4.36 -38.16
C LEU A 225 4.10 -3.29 -37.99
N THR A 226 4.11 -2.33 -38.91
CA THR A 226 4.93 -1.11 -38.80
C THR A 226 4.00 0.08 -38.60
N ASN A 227 4.16 0.78 -37.48
CA ASN A 227 3.37 1.98 -37.13
C ASN A 227 1.84 1.78 -37.13
N ILE A 228 1.38 0.54 -36.95
CA ILE A 228 -0.05 0.18 -36.87
C ILE A 228 -0.32 -0.42 -35.50
N LYS A 229 -1.32 0.11 -34.79
CA LYS A 229 -1.77 -0.48 -33.53
C LYS A 229 -2.48 -1.81 -33.82
N LYS A 230 -2.14 -2.86 -33.07
CA LYS A 230 -2.75 -4.20 -33.18
C LYS A 230 -4.28 -4.16 -33.10
N GLU A 231 -4.83 -3.21 -32.33
CA GLU A 231 -6.27 -3.00 -32.18
C GLU A 231 -6.99 -2.65 -33.50
N TYR A 232 -6.33 -1.95 -34.44
CA TYR A 232 -6.92 -1.67 -35.76
C TYR A 232 -7.06 -2.93 -36.59
N VAL A 233 -6.05 -3.80 -36.54
CA VAL A 233 -6.06 -5.10 -37.23
C VAL A 233 -7.18 -5.97 -36.68
N MET A 234 -7.26 -6.11 -35.35
CA MET A 234 -8.27 -6.93 -34.69
C MET A 234 -9.68 -6.40 -34.96
N GLY A 235 -9.88 -5.08 -34.91
CA GLY A 235 -11.16 -4.47 -35.26
C GLY A 235 -11.57 -4.76 -36.71
N CYS A 236 -10.64 -4.62 -37.65
CA CYS A 236 -10.90 -4.92 -39.06
C CYS A 236 -11.17 -6.41 -39.32
N ASN A 237 -10.50 -7.31 -38.62
CA ASN A 237 -10.78 -8.75 -38.68
C ASN A 237 -12.23 -9.06 -38.28
N MET A 238 -12.74 -8.33 -37.28
CA MET A 238 -14.10 -8.48 -36.77
C MET A 238 -15.17 -7.72 -37.56
N GLU A 239 -14.79 -6.77 -38.42
CA GLU A 239 -15.70 -6.03 -39.31
C GLU A 239 -15.85 -6.66 -40.70
N ILE A 240 -14.97 -7.61 -41.04
CA ILE A 240 -14.95 -8.24 -42.35
C ILE A 240 -15.44 -9.69 -42.22
N ASP A 241 -16.58 -9.96 -42.83
CA ASP A 241 -17.13 -11.31 -42.94
C ASP A 241 -16.24 -12.19 -43.83
N GLY A 242 -15.38 -12.96 -43.16
CA GLY A 242 -14.43 -13.90 -43.74
C GLY A 242 -15.09 -15.08 -44.44
N SER A 243 -16.36 -15.41 -44.11
CA SER A 243 -17.09 -16.50 -44.78
C SER A 243 -17.27 -16.27 -46.28
N LYS A 244 -17.12 -15.03 -46.74
CA LYS A 244 -17.19 -14.62 -48.16
C LYS A 244 -15.90 -14.90 -48.95
N TYR A 245 -14.85 -15.39 -48.30
CA TYR A 245 -13.53 -15.58 -48.91
C TYR A 245 -13.15 -17.05 -48.84
N SER A 246 -13.13 -17.70 -50.01
CA SER A 246 -12.78 -19.11 -50.13
C SER A 246 -11.28 -19.34 -49.90
N ILE A 247 -10.95 -20.13 -48.87
CA ILE A 247 -9.59 -20.63 -48.67
C ILE A 247 -9.38 -21.80 -49.65
N HIS A 248 -8.59 -21.59 -50.70
CA HIS A 248 -8.15 -22.69 -51.56
C HIS A 248 -7.18 -23.58 -50.77
N LYS A 249 -7.62 -24.81 -50.48
CA LYS A 249 -6.75 -25.86 -49.95
C LYS A 249 -6.02 -26.51 -51.13
N ASP A 250 -4.77 -26.13 -51.36
CA ASP A 250 -3.93 -26.88 -52.29
C ASP A 250 -3.63 -28.24 -51.67
N TRP A 251 -4.25 -29.30 -52.19
CA TRP A 251 -4.02 -30.67 -51.76
C TRP A 251 -2.68 -31.18 -52.30
N GLY A 252 -1.62 -30.97 -51.53
CA GLY A 252 -0.34 -31.65 -51.71
C GLY A 252 0.29 -31.93 -50.35
N PHE A 253 0.16 -33.16 -49.87
CA PHE A 253 0.82 -33.89 -48.75
C PHE A 253 1.19 -33.19 -47.40
N PHE A 254 1.15 -31.88 -47.30
CA PHE A 254 1.25 -31.04 -46.11
C PHE A 254 0.30 -29.86 -46.34
N GLY A 255 -0.92 -29.90 -45.81
CA GLY A 255 -1.97 -28.94 -46.11
C GLY A 255 -1.58 -27.48 -45.83
N LYS A 256 -1.15 -26.75 -46.87
CA LYS A 256 -0.84 -25.32 -46.80
C LYS A 256 -2.03 -24.54 -47.37
N ALA A 257 -2.81 -23.92 -46.49
CA ALA A 257 -3.86 -22.98 -46.88
C ALA A 257 -3.25 -21.60 -47.15
N LYS A 258 -3.57 -20.99 -48.31
CA LYS A 258 -3.16 -19.62 -48.64
C LYS A 258 -4.30 -18.65 -48.28
N VAL A 259 -4.00 -17.63 -47.48
CA VAL A 259 -4.96 -16.58 -47.14
C VAL A 259 -5.33 -15.82 -48.43
N PRO A 260 -6.63 -15.67 -48.76
CA PRO A 260 -7.07 -15.02 -49.99
C PRO A 260 -6.57 -13.57 -50.08
N GLU A 261 -5.96 -13.22 -51.20
CA GLU A 261 -5.40 -11.88 -51.41
C GLU A 261 -6.49 -10.79 -51.36
N THR A 262 -7.69 -11.11 -51.83
CA THR A 262 -8.88 -10.26 -51.74
C THR A 262 -9.26 -9.94 -50.30
N TRP A 263 -9.14 -10.90 -49.39
CA TRP A 263 -9.38 -10.68 -47.96
C TRP A 263 -8.29 -9.81 -47.33
N LYS A 264 -7.01 -10.08 -47.64
CA LYS A 264 -5.89 -9.26 -47.15
C LYS A 264 -6.02 -7.80 -47.57
N ASN A 265 -6.41 -7.56 -48.82
CA ASN A 265 -6.66 -6.22 -49.34
C ASN A 265 -7.79 -5.52 -48.59
N LYS A 266 -8.87 -6.24 -48.26
CA LYS A 266 -9.99 -5.69 -47.47
C LYS A 266 -9.58 -5.36 -46.04
N ILE A 267 -8.82 -6.23 -45.39
CA ILE A 267 -8.23 -5.96 -44.06
C ILE A 267 -7.33 -4.72 -44.13
N TRP A 268 -6.49 -4.63 -45.17
CA TRP A 268 -5.60 -3.48 -45.35
C TRP A 268 -6.34 -2.16 -45.58
N GLU A 269 -7.36 -2.15 -46.45
CA GLU A 269 -8.21 -0.97 -46.66
C GLU A 269 -8.91 -0.53 -45.37
N CYS A 270 -9.45 -1.47 -44.60
CA CYS A 270 -10.06 -1.17 -43.32
C CYS A 270 -9.04 -0.55 -42.35
N ILE A 271 -7.82 -1.09 -42.27
CA ILE A 271 -6.77 -0.58 -41.38
C ILE A 271 -6.35 0.83 -41.80
N LYS A 272 -6.13 1.08 -43.10
CA LYS A 272 -5.82 2.42 -43.61
C LYS A 272 -6.91 3.43 -43.25
N ASN A 273 -8.17 3.05 -43.40
CA ASN A 273 -9.30 3.91 -43.05
C ASN A 273 -9.34 4.23 -41.56
N LYS A 274 -9.10 3.23 -40.69
CA LYS A 274 -9.02 3.45 -39.23
C LYS A 274 -7.83 4.33 -38.85
N VAL A 275 -6.64 4.03 -39.36
CA VAL A 275 -5.43 4.84 -39.10
C VAL A 275 -5.64 6.30 -39.53
N LYS A 276 -6.19 6.52 -40.73
CA LYS A 276 -6.53 7.87 -41.22
C LYS A 276 -7.55 8.57 -40.32
N SER A 277 -8.61 7.86 -39.91
CA SER A 277 -9.70 8.45 -39.13
C SER A 277 -9.31 8.78 -37.69
N TYR A 278 -8.42 7.98 -37.09
CA TYR A 278 -8.13 8.08 -35.65
C TYR A 278 -6.79 8.72 -35.31
N ASP A 279 -5.76 8.52 -36.13
CA ASP A 279 -4.42 9.07 -35.90
C ASP A 279 -4.11 10.24 -36.85
N ASN A 280 -5.01 10.56 -37.79
CA ASN A 280 -4.90 11.68 -38.73
C ASN A 280 -3.58 11.70 -39.54
N THR A 281 -2.97 10.52 -39.72
CA THR A 281 -1.75 10.31 -40.50
C THR A 281 -1.78 8.92 -41.13
N THR A 282 -1.26 8.78 -42.35
CA THR A 282 -1.05 7.48 -43.01
C THR A 282 0.41 7.28 -43.41
N ALA A 283 1.33 8.14 -42.93
CA ALA A 283 2.73 8.09 -43.32
C ALA A 283 3.44 6.91 -42.64
N GLY A 284 4.08 6.05 -43.45
CA GLY A 284 4.97 4.99 -42.97
C GLY A 284 4.28 3.81 -42.28
N ILE A 285 3.01 3.53 -42.57
CA ILE A 285 2.33 2.32 -42.11
C ILE A 285 2.57 1.15 -43.06
N ALA A 286 2.82 -0.05 -42.52
CA ALA A 286 2.99 -1.26 -43.32
C ALA A 286 2.51 -2.52 -42.59
N ILE A 287 1.98 -3.47 -43.35
CA ILE A 287 1.71 -4.85 -42.91
C ILE A 287 2.53 -5.77 -43.79
N VAL A 288 3.42 -6.54 -43.16
CA VAL A 288 4.18 -7.59 -43.83
C VAL A 288 3.57 -8.93 -43.44
N TRP A 289 3.08 -9.68 -44.43
CA TRP A 289 2.59 -11.04 -44.24
C TRP A 289 3.78 -11.99 -44.20
N LYS A 290 3.93 -12.75 -43.11
CA LYS A 290 4.98 -13.76 -42.99
C LYS A 290 4.78 -14.85 -44.07
N LYS A 291 5.86 -15.30 -44.73
CA LYS A 291 5.79 -16.29 -45.82
C LYS A 291 5.30 -17.67 -45.31
N ASN A 292 4.01 -17.93 -45.50
CA ASN A 292 3.26 -19.21 -45.50
C ASN A 292 3.58 -20.27 -44.44
N THR A 293 2.67 -20.42 -43.46
CA THR A 293 1.86 -21.65 -43.21
C THR A 293 0.84 -21.36 -42.09
N TYR A 294 -0.45 -21.62 -42.31
CA TYR A 294 -1.43 -21.70 -41.22
C TYR A 294 -1.88 -23.15 -41.08
N SER A 295 -1.68 -23.77 -39.91
CA SER A 295 -2.24 -25.08 -39.61
C SER A 295 -3.69 -24.90 -39.18
N ILE A 296 -4.63 -25.39 -39.98
CA ILE A 296 -6.05 -25.43 -39.57
C ILE A 296 -6.18 -26.54 -38.52
N SER A 297 -6.26 -26.19 -37.24
CA SER A 297 -6.69 -27.16 -36.22
C SER A 297 -8.18 -27.46 -36.46
N HIS A 298 -8.51 -28.72 -36.72
CA HIS A 298 -9.90 -29.17 -36.80
C HIS A 298 -10.51 -29.18 -35.39
N HIS A 299 -11.53 -28.35 -35.18
CA HIS A 299 -12.61 -28.62 -34.23
C HIS A 299 -13.91 -28.67 -35.02
#